data_AF-X0XTQ5-F1
#
_entry.id   AF-X0XTQ5-F1
#
_cell.length_a   1.000
_cell.length_b   1.000
_cell.length_c   1.000
_cell.angle_alpha   90.00
_cell.angle_beta   90.00
_cell.angle_gamma   90.00
#
_symmetry.space_group_name_H-M   'P 1'
#
loop_
_entity.id
_entity.type
_entity.pdbx_description
1 polymer ?
#
loop_
_entity_poly.entity_id
_entity_poly.type
_entity_poly.pdbx_seq_one_letter_code
_entity_poly.pdbx_strand_id
1 'polypeptide(L)'
;VAQAIAQEVDDEKFNLALVAPTGDFMAMNYRYFLELAGKMPEDYGNFDNIDTLYVIVGTRWAAPQELGLWEVGTFGPFATEKEWKFDFQVDVYKLIHQEEE
;
A
#
# COMPACT_ATOMS: atom_id res chain seq x y z
N VAL A 1 -4.53 -10.12 4.45
CA VAL A 1 -4.12 -8.79 3.91
C VAL A 1 -5.14 -7.71 4.23
N ALA A 2 -6.29 -7.61 3.55
CA ALA A 2 -7.23 -6.50 3.76
C ALA A 2 -7.67 -6.32 5.23
N GLN A 3 -7.92 -7.42 5.94
CA GLN A 3 -8.22 -7.37 7.38
C GLN A 3 -7.07 -6.79 8.23
N ALA A 4 -5.82 -7.14 7.91
CA ALA A 4 -4.66 -6.62 8.64
C ALA A 4 -4.46 -5.12 8.38
N ILE A 5 -4.67 -4.69 7.14
CA ILE A 5 -4.67 -3.26 6.79
C ILE A 5 -5.82 -2.54 7.52
N ALA A 6 -7.04 -3.10 7.50
CA ALA A 6 -8.20 -2.48 8.15
C ALA A 6 -8.05 -2.27 9.67
N GLN A 7 -7.26 -3.12 10.33
CA GLN A 7 -6.96 -3.01 11.76
C GLN A 7 -5.95 -1.91 12.10
N GLU A 8 -5.23 -1.41 11.09
CA GLU A 8 -4.11 -0.48 11.25
C GLU A 8 -4.39 0.88 10.60
N VAL A 9 -5.37 0.93 9.69
CA VAL A 9 -5.88 2.19 9.17
C VAL A 9 -6.61 2.90 10.30
N ASP A 10 -6.06 4.02 10.75
CA ASP A 10 -6.71 4.94 11.67
C ASP A 10 -7.51 6.01 10.88
N ASP A 11 -7.55 7.26 11.34
CA ASP A 11 -8.25 8.39 10.69
C ASP A 11 -7.37 9.15 9.67
N GLU A 12 -6.22 8.58 9.30
CA GLU A 12 -5.26 9.15 8.34
C GLU A 12 -5.68 8.90 6.89
N LYS A 13 -5.24 9.78 5.97
CA LYS A 13 -5.44 9.55 4.54
C LYS A 13 -4.51 8.46 4.07
N PHE A 14 -5.04 7.43 3.44
CA PHE A 14 -4.24 6.32 2.97
C PHE A 14 -4.63 5.86 1.57
N ASN A 15 -3.71 5.18 0.91
CA ASN A 15 -3.97 4.53 -0.36
C ASN A 15 -3.31 3.15 -0.46
N LEU A 16 -3.61 2.44 -1.55
CA LEU A 16 -3.15 1.07 -1.79
C LEU A 16 -2.50 0.96 -3.16
N ALA A 17 -1.40 0.22 -3.21
CA ALA A 17 -0.78 -0.25 -4.43
C ALA A 17 -0.60 -1.77 -4.38
N LEU A 18 -0.80 -2.45 -5.51
CA LEU A 18 -0.59 -3.89 -5.63
C LEU A 18 0.47 -4.19 -6.69
N VAL A 19 1.47 -4.95 -6.30
CA VAL A 19 2.57 -5.40 -7.16
C VAL A 19 2.44 -6.89 -7.35
N ALA A 20 1.73 -7.26 -8.40
CA ALA A 20 1.45 -8.64 -8.72
C ALA A 20 1.46 -8.88 -10.24
N PRO A 21 1.64 -10.13 -10.70
CA PRO A 21 1.59 -10.48 -12.12
C PRO A 21 0.22 -10.27 -12.79
N THR A 22 -0.78 -9.82 -12.04
CA THR A 22 -2.16 -9.63 -12.50
C THR A 22 -2.35 -8.35 -13.31
N GLY A 23 -1.43 -7.37 -13.19
CA GLY A 23 -1.56 -6.05 -13.82
C GLY A 23 -2.59 -5.13 -13.13
N ASP A 24 -3.17 -5.55 -12.01
CA ASP A 24 -4.04 -4.72 -11.16
C ASP A 24 -3.18 -3.92 -10.18
N PHE A 25 -2.55 -2.84 -10.64
CA PHE A 25 -1.70 -2.01 -9.77
C PHE A 25 -2.51 -1.19 -8.75
N MET A 26 -3.79 -0.96 -9.04
CA MET A 26 -4.71 -0.19 -8.20
C MET A 26 -5.27 -0.99 -7.03
N ALA A 27 -4.95 -2.29 -6.93
CA ALA A 27 -5.37 -3.16 -5.84
C ALA A 27 -6.90 -3.24 -5.67
N MET A 28 -7.67 -3.23 -6.76
CA MET A 28 -9.14 -3.08 -6.73
C MET A 28 -9.84 -4.12 -5.85
N ASN A 29 -9.36 -5.36 -5.86
CA ASN A 29 -9.89 -6.42 -5.00
C ASN A 29 -9.71 -6.09 -3.51
N TYR A 30 -8.58 -5.51 -3.12
CA TYR A 30 -8.31 -5.15 -1.72
C TYR A 30 -9.10 -3.93 -1.28
N ARG A 31 -9.27 -2.94 -2.16
CA ARG A 31 -10.11 -1.75 -1.93
C ARG A 31 -11.53 -2.16 -1.56
N TYR A 32 -12.13 -3.05 -2.34
CA TYR A 32 -13.48 -3.56 -2.08
C TYR A 32 -13.63 -4.12 -0.65
N PHE A 33 -12.68 -4.94 -0.19
CA PHE A 33 -12.75 -5.50 1.16
C PHE A 33 -12.51 -4.47 2.27
N LEU A 34 -11.72 -3.43 2.01
CA LEU A 34 -11.51 -2.34 2.96
C LEU A 34 -12.76 -1.45 3.07
N GLU A 35 -13.42 -1.16 1.96
CA GLU A 35 -14.70 -0.43 1.95
C GLU A 35 -15.77 -1.18 2.74
N LEU A 36 -15.85 -2.52 2.60
CA LEU A 36 -16.75 -3.34 3.41
C LEU A 36 -16.44 -3.29 4.91
N ALA A 37 -15.17 -3.02 5.28
CA ALA A 37 -14.74 -2.81 6.66
C ALA A 37 -14.89 -1.35 7.12
N GLY A 38 -15.46 -0.47 6.29
CA GLY A 38 -15.62 0.96 6.58
C GLY A 38 -14.35 1.79 6.44
N LYS A 39 -13.30 1.24 5.81
CA LYS A 39 -12.02 1.91 5.57
C LYS A 39 -11.95 2.31 4.10
N MET A 40 -12.13 3.59 3.82
CA MET A 40 -12.11 4.10 2.44
C MET A 40 -10.72 4.63 2.09
N PRO A 41 -9.96 3.96 1.20
CA PRO A 41 -8.75 4.53 0.64
C PRO A 41 -9.09 5.72 -0.25
N GLU A 42 -8.12 6.62 -0.41
CA GLU A 42 -8.18 7.73 -1.35
C GLU A 42 -8.29 7.25 -2.80
N ASP A 43 -8.72 8.14 -3.70
CA ASP A 43 -8.87 7.84 -5.12
C ASP A 43 -7.57 7.28 -5.71
N TYR A 44 -7.68 6.39 -6.69
CA TYR A 44 -6.54 5.72 -7.33
C TYR A 44 -5.59 6.69 -8.06
N GLY A 45 -5.96 7.96 -8.27
CA GLY A 45 -5.05 8.99 -8.76
C GLY A 45 -4.34 9.79 -7.67
N ASN A 46 -4.78 9.68 -6.41
CA ASN A 46 -4.36 10.53 -5.31
C ASN A 46 -3.31 9.82 -4.44
N PHE A 47 -2.05 9.82 -4.89
CA PHE A 47 -0.90 9.29 -4.12
C PHE A 47 0.00 10.39 -3.55
N ASP A 48 -0.24 11.64 -3.93
CA ASP A 48 0.50 12.84 -3.54
C ASP A 48 -0.08 13.55 -2.31
N ASN A 49 -1.35 13.27 -1.97
CA ASN A 49 -2.03 13.87 -0.82
C ASN A 49 -2.59 12.79 0.12
N ILE A 50 -1.73 11.84 0.49
CA ILE A 50 -1.98 10.77 1.46
C ILE A 50 -0.84 10.71 2.48
N ASP A 51 -1.14 10.29 3.70
CA ASP A 51 -0.17 10.16 4.79
C ASP A 51 0.50 8.78 4.78
N THR A 52 -0.28 7.75 4.42
CA THR A 52 0.16 6.36 4.42
C THR A 52 -0.08 5.68 3.07
N LEU A 53 0.91 4.96 2.56
CA LEU A 53 0.75 4.07 1.40
C LEU A 53 0.94 2.60 1.82
N TYR A 54 -0.08 1.77 1.60
CA TYR A 54 0.02 0.33 1.77
C TYR A 54 0.39 -0.34 0.45
N VAL A 55 1.58 -0.93 0.37
CA VAL A 55 2.07 -1.64 -0.82
C VAL A 55 1.99 -3.13 -0.60
N ILE A 56 1.17 -3.81 -1.39
CA ILE A 56 0.97 -5.26 -1.35
C ILE A 56 1.83 -5.86 -2.46
N VAL A 57 2.79 -6.71 -2.12
CA VAL A 57 3.80 -7.24 -3.05
C VAL A 57 3.69 -8.76 -3.08
N GLY A 58 3.55 -9.37 -4.26
CA GLY A 58 3.63 -10.83 -4.38
C GLY A 58 5.04 -11.33 -4.06
N THR A 59 5.21 -12.47 -3.40
CA THR A 59 6.50 -12.97 -2.82
C THR A 59 7.64 -13.22 -3.82
N ARG A 60 7.44 -13.00 -5.11
CA ARG A 60 8.47 -13.07 -6.16
C ARG A 60 8.97 -11.70 -6.62
N TRP A 61 8.43 -10.64 -6.05
CA TRP A 61 8.74 -9.26 -6.43
C TRP A 61 9.66 -8.61 -5.41
N ALA A 62 10.41 -7.63 -5.89
CA ALA A 62 11.37 -6.87 -5.11
C ALA A 62 10.69 -6.00 -4.03
N ALA A 63 11.46 -5.53 -3.04
CA ALA A 63 10.94 -4.60 -2.04
C ALA A 63 10.45 -3.29 -2.70
N PRO A 64 9.50 -2.54 -2.10
CA PRO A 64 8.92 -1.34 -2.72
C PRO A 64 9.95 -0.34 -3.25
N GLN A 65 11.09 -0.16 -2.56
CA GLN A 65 12.16 0.75 -2.97
C GLN A 65 12.85 0.35 -4.28
N GLU A 66 12.77 -0.92 -4.64
CA GLU A 66 13.35 -1.50 -5.86
C GLU A 66 12.30 -1.58 -7.00
N LEU A 67 11.05 -1.26 -6.69
CA LEU A 67 9.94 -1.28 -7.64
C LEU A 67 9.81 0.08 -8.31
N GLY A 68 10.03 0.14 -9.63
CA GLY A 68 9.82 1.35 -10.45
C GLY A 68 8.34 1.66 -10.72
N LEU A 69 7.49 1.54 -9.70
CA LEU A 69 6.05 1.79 -9.80
C LEU A 69 5.74 3.27 -9.62
N TRP A 70 4.79 3.77 -10.40
CA TRP A 70 4.42 5.18 -10.37
C TRP A 70 3.83 5.57 -9.01
N GLU A 71 2.99 4.72 -8.42
CA GLU A 71 2.35 4.94 -7.12
C GLU A 71 3.39 5.10 -5.99
N VAL A 72 4.42 4.24 -6.00
CA VAL A 72 5.52 4.27 -5.03
C VAL A 72 6.41 5.49 -5.26
N GLY A 73 6.67 5.83 -6.52
CA GLY A 73 7.46 7.02 -6.89
C GLY A 73 6.77 8.34 -6.57
N THR A 74 5.45 8.43 -6.75
CA THR A 74 4.65 9.62 -6.43
C THR A 74 4.49 9.83 -4.93
N PHE A 75 4.39 8.76 -4.16
CA PHE A 75 4.34 8.85 -2.70
C PHE A 75 5.70 9.21 -2.08
N GLY A 76 6.82 8.88 -2.74
CA GLY A 76 8.16 9.14 -2.21
C GLY A 76 8.54 10.62 -2.11
N PRO A 77 9.49 10.96 -1.21
CA PRO A 77 10.32 10.07 -0.38
C PRO A 77 9.59 9.48 0.84
N PHE A 78 9.90 8.22 1.18
CA PHE A 78 9.21 7.47 2.24
C PHE A 78 10.12 6.57 3.08
N ALA A 79 9.65 6.23 4.28
CA ALA A 79 10.20 5.17 5.12
C ALA A 79 9.22 4.01 5.24
N THR A 80 9.72 2.79 5.43
CA THR A 80 8.88 1.63 5.78
C THR A 80 8.65 1.64 7.29
N GLU A 81 7.43 1.94 7.71
CA GLU A 81 7.06 1.89 9.14
C GLU A 81 6.82 0.45 9.60
N LYS A 82 6.17 -0.36 8.75
CA LYS A 82 5.76 -1.73 9.11
C LYS A 82 5.74 -2.67 7.92
N GLU A 83 6.02 -3.94 8.18
CA GLU A 83 5.96 -5.02 7.20
C GLU A 83 5.16 -6.20 7.76
N TRP A 84 4.21 -6.72 6.97
CA TRP A 84 3.51 -7.97 7.24
C TRP A 84 3.87 -8.99 6.17
N LYS A 85 4.33 -10.17 6.60
CA LYS A 85 4.58 -11.31 5.71
C LYS A 85 3.45 -12.30 5.84
N PHE A 86 2.72 -12.53 4.76
CA PHE A 86 1.71 -13.57 4.68
C PHE A 86 2.29 -14.73 3.85
N ASP A 87 2.61 -15.84 4.53
CA ASP A 87 3.17 -17.10 4.00
C ASP A 87 3.21 -17.21 2.47
N PHE A 88 4.39 -17.40 1.86
CA PHE A 88 4.65 -17.73 0.43
C PHE A 88 3.81 -17.04 -0.68
N GLN A 89 2.95 -16.07 -0.36
CA GLN A 89 1.99 -15.48 -1.30
C GLN A 89 2.15 -13.97 -1.44
N VAL A 90 2.23 -13.24 -0.33
CA VAL A 90 2.27 -11.77 -0.35
C VAL A 90 2.95 -11.16 0.88
N ASP A 91 3.74 -10.11 0.64
CA ASP A 91 4.25 -9.20 1.65
C ASP A 91 3.47 -7.88 1.57
N VAL A 92 3.32 -7.19 2.69
CA VAL A 92 2.61 -5.91 2.78
C VAL A 92 3.48 -4.91 3.51
N TYR A 93 3.68 -3.75 2.93
CA TYR A 93 4.47 -2.67 3.49
C TYR A 93 3.56 -1.48 3.82
N LYS A 94 3.65 -0.97 5.05
CA LYS A 94 3.13 0.35 5.41
C LYS A 94 4.25 1.37 5.21
N LEU A 95 4.07 2.25 4.25
CA LEU A 95 4.99 3.34 3.96
C LEU A 95 4.41 4.65 4.51
N ILE A 96 5.27 5.46 5.10
CA ILE A 96 4.97 6.82 5.60
C ILE A 96 5.94 7.80 4.96
N HIS A 97 5.54 9.06 4.81
CA HIS A 97 6.46 10.11 4.34
C HIS A 97 7.70 10.18 5.22
N GLN A 98 8.87 10.25 4.59
CA GLN A 98 10.11 10.45 5.32
C GLN A 98 10.19 11.93 5.71
N GLU A 99 10.22 12.24 7.01
CA GLU A 99 10.47 13.61 7.46
C GLU A 99 11.84 14.07 6.95
N GLU A 100 11.86 15.20 6.23
CA GLU A 100 13.11 15.91 5.91
C GLU A 100 13.61 16.58 7.21
N GLU A 101 14.72 16.10 7.76
CA GLU A 101 15.46 16.77 8.86
C GLU A 101 16.02 18.15 8.45
#